data_AF-A0A1M6M5T1-F1
#
_entry.id   AF-A0A1M6M5T1-F1
#
_cell.length_a   1.000
_cell.length_b   1.000
_cell.length_c   1.000
_cell.angle_alpha   90.00
_cell.angle_beta   90.00
_cell.angle_gamma   90.00
#
_symmetry.space_group_name_H-M   'P 1'
#
loop_
_entity.id
_entity.type
_entity.pdbx_description
1 polymer ?
#
loop_
_entity_poly.entity_id
_entity_poly.type
_entity_poly.pdbx_seq_one_letter_code
_entity_poly.pdbx_strand_id
1 'polypeptide(L)'
;MVSAAEVQTKEGKCVLQESNGFDKDKVVQVEVGKVVKGTCKFYLSDFFGKKIINANIDIKNTADKPMHCHYYVAFFSESGELIGCAGQGSFSKEGLAAGEKTMLGSCLIPVPEGFHEKAVSYKITFYEDEKQIGKK
;
A
#
# COMPACT_ATOMS: atom_id res chain seq x y z
N MET A 1 -3.80 29.50 2.22
CA MET A 1 -3.49 28.82 0.95
C MET A 1 -3.86 27.36 1.12
N VAL A 2 -4.57 26.76 0.17
CA VAL A 2 -4.85 25.32 0.16
C VAL A 2 -3.54 24.63 -0.24
N SER A 3 -2.98 23.78 0.62
CA SER A 3 -1.90 22.87 0.23
C SER A 3 -2.39 22.02 -0.93
N ALA A 4 -1.63 21.94 -2.02
CA ALA A 4 -1.94 20.97 -3.07
C ALA A 4 -1.70 19.55 -2.52
N ALA A 5 -2.50 18.58 -2.99
CA ALA A 5 -2.23 17.18 -2.72
C ALA A 5 -0.82 16.82 -3.19
N GLU A 6 -0.04 16.20 -2.33
CA GLU A 6 1.27 15.66 -2.67
C GLU A 6 1.07 14.24 -3.20
N VAL A 7 1.81 13.91 -4.26
CA VAL A 7 1.78 12.58 -4.87
C VAL A 7 3.20 12.02 -4.94
N GLN A 8 3.34 10.77 -4.54
CA GLN A 8 4.56 10.01 -4.74
C GLN A 8 4.26 8.73 -5.50
N THR A 9 5.09 8.45 -6.49
CA THR A 9 5.09 7.15 -7.18
C THR A 9 6.37 6.39 -6.87
N LYS A 10 6.25 5.06 -6.79
CA LYS A 10 7.37 4.13 -6.64
C LYS A 10 7.11 2.93 -7.51
N GLU A 11 8.14 2.41 -8.14
CA GLU A 11 8.07 1.16 -8.89
C GLU A 11 9.35 0.37 -8.68
N GLY A 12 9.26 -0.94 -8.88
CA GLY A 12 10.39 -1.83 -8.68
C GLY A 12 10.08 -3.26 -9.05
N LYS A 13 11.13 -4.07 -9.08
CA LYS A 13 10.99 -5.52 -9.17
C LYS A 13 10.65 -6.09 -7.79
N CYS A 14 9.94 -7.20 -7.74
CA CYS A 14 9.67 -7.94 -6.52
C CYS A 14 9.81 -9.44 -6.75
N VAL A 15 10.19 -10.14 -5.68
CA VAL A 15 10.07 -11.59 -5.57
C VAL A 15 9.23 -11.84 -4.33
N LEU A 16 7.97 -12.21 -4.53
CA LEU A 16 7.03 -12.42 -3.43
C LEU A 16 7.28 -13.80 -2.82
N GLN A 17 7.40 -13.84 -1.50
CA GLN A 17 7.62 -15.06 -0.73
C GLN A 17 6.49 -15.26 0.28
N GLU A 18 6.26 -16.51 0.68
CA GLU A 18 5.33 -16.82 1.75
C GLU A 18 5.84 -16.25 3.08
N SER A 19 5.00 -15.49 3.77
CA SER A 19 5.34 -14.84 5.03
C SER A 19 4.10 -14.56 5.88
N ASN A 20 4.33 -14.30 7.16
CA ASN A 20 3.33 -13.77 8.10
C ASN A 20 3.38 -12.24 8.23
N GLY A 21 4.24 -11.57 7.45
CA GLY A 21 4.40 -10.11 7.47
C GLY A 21 5.39 -9.57 8.51
N PHE A 22 5.95 -10.43 9.38
CA PHE A 22 6.94 -10.05 10.40
C PHE A 22 8.36 -10.46 10.03
N ASP A 23 8.52 -11.45 9.16
CA ASP A 23 9.82 -11.91 8.64
C ASP A 23 10.33 -10.92 7.58
N LYS A 24 11.26 -10.04 7.98
CA LYS A 24 11.77 -8.96 7.11
C LYS A 24 12.49 -9.49 5.87
N ASP A 25 13.10 -10.67 5.94
CA ASP A 25 13.86 -11.24 4.82
C ASP A 25 12.93 -11.82 3.73
N LYS A 26 11.65 -12.04 4.07
CA LYS A 26 10.62 -12.57 3.17
C LYS A 26 9.58 -11.55 2.73
N VAL A 27 9.70 -10.30 3.20
CA VAL A 27 8.75 -9.24 2.90
C VAL A 27 9.44 -8.16 2.09
N VAL A 28 8.91 -7.87 0.90
CA VAL A 28 9.35 -6.69 0.15
C VAL A 28 8.80 -5.45 0.86
N GLN A 29 9.68 -4.53 1.24
CA GLN A 29 9.31 -3.29 1.91
C GLN A 29 9.59 -2.09 1.03
N VAL A 30 8.61 -1.18 0.94
CA VAL A 30 8.74 0.06 0.16
C VAL A 30 8.24 1.24 0.98
N GLU A 31 9.10 2.23 1.15
CA GLU A 31 8.78 3.46 1.87
C GLU A 31 8.14 4.50 0.95
N VAL A 32 7.05 5.10 1.41
CA VAL A 32 6.29 6.15 0.74
C VAL A 32 5.88 7.28 1.70
N GLY A 33 5.51 8.42 1.13
CA GLY A 33 4.98 9.58 1.82
C GLY A 33 6.03 10.51 2.43
N LYS A 34 5.75 11.81 2.38
CA LYS A 34 6.61 12.88 2.92
C LYS A 34 6.20 13.22 4.35
N VAL A 35 4.90 13.34 4.62
CA VAL A 35 4.35 13.72 5.93
C VAL A 35 3.63 12.55 6.59
N VAL A 36 2.75 11.87 5.85
CA VAL A 36 2.19 10.58 6.24
C VAL A 36 3.18 9.51 5.77
N LYS A 37 4.03 9.04 6.69
CA LYS A 37 5.03 8.01 6.40
C LYS A 37 4.37 6.65 6.28
N GLY A 38 4.55 5.99 5.15
CA GLY A 38 4.01 4.68 4.86
C GLY A 38 5.09 3.64 4.58
N THR A 39 4.98 2.47 5.21
CA THR A 39 5.78 1.28 4.91
C THR A 39 4.88 0.24 4.26
N CYS A 40 4.96 0.12 2.94
CA CYS A 40 4.26 -0.92 2.18
C CYS A 40 4.95 -2.26 2.40
N LYS A 41 4.18 -3.35 2.57
CA LYS A 41 4.70 -4.70 2.78
C LYS A 41 4.08 -5.67 1.79
N PHE A 42 4.90 -6.31 0.94
CA PHE A 42 4.44 -7.26 -0.08
C PHE A 42 4.95 -8.66 0.21
N TYR A 43 4.02 -9.61 0.28
CA TYR A 43 4.31 -11.02 0.51
C TYR A 43 3.12 -11.88 0.11
N LEU A 44 3.32 -13.19 0.03
CA LEU A 44 2.26 -14.17 -0.16
C LEU A 44 1.78 -14.66 1.21
N SER A 45 0.47 -14.80 1.38
CA SER A 45 -0.11 -15.36 2.60
C SER A 45 -1.42 -16.09 2.30
N ASP A 46 -1.94 -16.82 3.28
CA ASP A 46 -3.31 -17.34 3.25
C ASP A 46 -4.28 -16.35 3.89
N PHE A 47 -5.46 -16.20 3.28
CA PHE A 47 -6.58 -15.51 3.89
C PHE A 47 -7.88 -16.29 3.66
N PHE A 48 -8.35 -16.97 4.70
CA PHE A 48 -9.51 -17.86 4.67
C PHE A 48 -9.40 -18.95 3.59
N GLY A 49 -8.25 -19.64 3.52
CA GLY A 49 -8.01 -20.73 2.57
C GLY A 49 -7.72 -20.27 1.15
N LYS A 50 -7.48 -18.96 0.95
CA LYS A 50 -7.10 -18.38 -0.34
C LYS A 50 -5.68 -17.87 -0.25
N LYS A 51 -4.80 -18.38 -1.10
CA LYS A 51 -3.49 -17.76 -1.35
C LYS A 51 -3.73 -16.36 -1.93
N ILE A 52 -3.14 -15.35 -1.32
CA ILE A 52 -3.28 -13.94 -1.72
C ILE A 52 -1.90 -13.30 -1.86
N ILE A 53 -1.83 -12.23 -2.64
CA ILE A 53 -0.79 -11.22 -2.46
C ILE A 53 -1.28 -10.27 -1.36
N ASN A 54 -0.56 -10.24 -0.25
CA ASN A 54 -0.77 -9.26 0.80
C ASN A 54 0.03 -8.00 0.45
N ALA A 55 -0.63 -6.84 0.41
CA ALA A 55 -0.02 -5.57 0.06
C ALA A 55 -0.37 -4.44 1.02
N ASN A 56 -0.50 -4.78 2.30
CA ASN A 56 -0.85 -3.85 3.37
C ASN A 56 0.22 -2.76 3.57
N ILE A 57 -0.19 -1.66 4.19
CA ILE A 57 0.68 -0.53 4.50
C ILE A 57 0.49 -0.10 5.96
N ASP A 58 1.61 0.00 6.68
CA ASP A 58 1.66 0.67 7.97
C ASP A 58 1.87 2.16 7.73
N ILE A 59 1.09 3.02 8.38
CA ILE A 59 1.15 4.46 8.19
C ILE A 59 1.31 5.22 9.51
N LYS A 60 2.02 6.34 9.46
CA LYS A 60 2.19 7.30 10.55
C LYS A 60 2.03 8.72 10.05
N ASN A 61 1.10 9.49 10.63
CA ASN A 61 1.06 10.93 10.42
C ASN A 61 2.14 11.62 11.26
N THR A 62 3.13 12.27 10.63
CA THR A 62 4.18 13.02 11.35
C THR A 62 3.92 14.52 11.46
N ALA A 63 2.79 15.01 10.95
CA ALA A 63 2.38 16.39 11.15
C ALA A 63 1.86 16.62 12.58
N ASP A 64 1.77 17.90 12.93
CA ASP A 64 1.10 18.43 14.12
C ASP A 64 -0.40 18.67 13.90
N LYS A 65 -0.95 18.24 12.76
CA LYS A 65 -2.35 18.38 12.36
C LYS A 65 -2.87 17.12 11.65
N PRO A 66 -4.20 16.95 11.54
CA PRO A 66 -4.76 15.82 10.81
C PRO A 66 -4.38 15.83 9.33
N MET A 67 -4.14 14.64 8.78
CA MET A 67 -3.77 14.44 7.38
C MET A 67 -4.58 13.28 6.80
N HIS A 68 -4.84 13.33 5.50
CA HIS A 68 -5.43 12.25 4.73
C HIS A 68 -4.39 11.61 3.83
N CYS A 69 -4.56 10.32 3.55
CA CYS A 69 -3.76 9.63 2.56
C CYS A 69 -4.59 8.64 1.74
N HIS A 70 -4.12 8.32 0.54
CA HIS A 70 -4.64 7.23 -0.26
C HIS A 70 -3.50 6.50 -0.94
N TYR A 71 -3.42 5.20 -0.70
CA TYR A 71 -2.42 4.30 -1.22
C TYR A 71 -3.04 3.44 -2.32
N TYR A 72 -2.33 3.29 -3.44
CA TYR A 72 -2.65 2.39 -4.52
C TYR A 72 -1.42 1.56 -4.86
N VAL A 73 -1.63 0.28 -5.17
CA VAL A 73 -0.58 -0.63 -5.65
C VAL A 73 -1.11 -1.55 -6.72
N ALA A 74 -0.28 -1.83 -7.71
CA ALA A 74 -0.52 -2.82 -8.75
C ALA A 74 0.72 -3.68 -8.93
N PHE A 75 0.51 -4.97 -9.19
CA PHE A 75 1.53 -5.96 -9.48
C PHE A 75 1.43 -6.43 -10.92
N PHE A 76 2.57 -6.63 -11.56
CA PHE A 76 2.65 -6.94 -12.99
C PHE A 76 3.52 -8.15 -13.27
N SER A 77 3.18 -8.83 -14.36
CA SER A 77 3.98 -9.91 -14.95
C SER A 77 5.24 -9.38 -15.63
N GLU A 78 6.11 -10.30 -16.04
CA GLU A 78 7.31 -9.95 -16.80
C GLU A 78 6.98 -9.32 -18.16
N SER A 79 5.86 -9.70 -18.77
CA SER A 79 5.33 -9.10 -20.01
C SER A 79 4.61 -7.76 -19.77
N GLY A 80 4.46 -7.33 -18.52
CA GLY A 80 3.78 -6.08 -18.15
C GLY A 80 2.26 -6.21 -17.99
N GLU A 81 1.72 -7.43 -17.98
CA GLU A 81 0.29 -7.67 -17.73
C GLU A 81 -0.05 -7.43 -16.25
N LEU A 82 -1.22 -6.86 -15.99
CA LEU A 82 -1.70 -6.67 -14.61
C LEU A 82 -2.03 -8.03 -13.97
N ILE A 83 -1.37 -8.37 -12.87
CA ILE A 83 -1.67 -9.55 -12.05
C ILE A 83 -2.77 -9.24 -11.03
N GLY A 84 -2.70 -8.07 -10.42
CA GLY A 84 -3.70 -7.62 -9.45
C GLY A 84 -3.34 -6.28 -8.85
N CYS A 85 -4.31 -5.63 -8.23
CA CYS A 85 -4.14 -4.31 -7.61
C CYS A 85 -5.02 -4.16 -6.37
N ALA A 86 -4.62 -3.24 -5.50
CA ALA A 86 -5.40 -2.82 -4.34
C ALA A 86 -5.25 -1.32 -4.13
N GLY A 87 -6.18 -0.75 -3.36
CA GLY A 87 -6.07 0.61 -2.88
C GLY A 87 -6.85 0.80 -1.58
N GLN A 88 -6.31 1.63 -0.70
CA GLN A 88 -6.92 1.96 0.57
C GLN A 88 -6.46 3.34 1.01
N GLY A 89 -7.37 4.10 1.63
CA GLY A 89 -7.06 5.42 2.17
C GLY A 89 -7.55 5.59 3.59
N SER A 90 -7.26 6.76 4.16
CA SER A 90 -7.83 7.18 5.45
C SER A 90 -9.37 7.19 5.38
N PHE A 91 -10.04 6.56 6.34
CA PHE A 91 -11.49 6.27 6.29
C PHE A 91 -12.38 7.35 6.91
N SER A 92 -11.85 8.15 7.84
CA SER A 92 -12.58 9.19 8.56
C SER A 92 -12.65 10.50 7.76
N LYS A 93 -13.66 11.34 8.04
CA LYS A 93 -13.69 12.71 7.51
C LYS A 93 -12.62 13.59 8.15
N GLU A 94 -12.22 13.22 9.35
CA GLU A 94 -11.24 13.89 10.19
C GLU A 94 -9.80 13.55 9.80
N GLY A 95 -9.60 12.50 8.98
CA GLY A 95 -8.28 12.01 8.59
C GLY A 95 -7.59 11.26 9.73
N LEU A 96 -6.29 11.06 9.56
CA LEU A 96 -5.39 10.51 10.56
C LEU A 96 -4.98 11.63 11.50
N ALA A 97 -5.22 11.48 12.80
CA ALA A 97 -4.83 12.48 13.78
C ALA A 97 -3.31 12.71 13.81
N ALA A 98 -2.89 13.85 14.35
CA ALA A 98 -1.47 14.16 14.52
C ALA A 98 -0.77 13.06 15.34
N GLY A 99 0.33 12.51 14.83
CA GLY A 99 1.07 11.43 15.47
C GLY A 99 0.43 10.04 15.39
N GLU A 100 -0.77 9.91 14.82
CA GLU A 100 -1.47 8.62 14.70
C GLU A 100 -0.64 7.60 13.92
N LYS A 101 -0.65 6.37 14.41
CA LYS A 101 -0.12 5.19 13.73
C LYS A 101 -1.24 4.19 13.52
N THR A 102 -1.40 3.71 12.30
CA THR A 102 -2.40 2.70 11.97
C THR A 102 -1.92 1.82 10.82
N MET A 103 -2.66 0.76 10.53
CA MET A 103 -2.41 -0.12 9.40
C MET A 103 -3.62 -0.09 8.47
N LEU A 104 -3.39 0.13 7.18
CA LEU A 104 -4.39 -0.09 6.14
C LEU A 104 -4.25 -1.56 5.68
N GLY A 105 -5.05 -2.42 6.33
CA GLY A 105 -4.90 -3.88 6.28
C GLY A 105 -5.78 -4.62 5.26
N SER A 106 -6.50 -3.91 4.40
CA SER A 106 -7.48 -4.48 3.46
C SER A 106 -6.95 -4.60 2.04
N CYS A 107 -5.64 -4.38 1.83
CA CYS A 107 -4.98 -4.57 0.54
C CYS A 107 -4.63 -6.05 0.33
N LEU A 108 -5.68 -6.89 0.28
CA LEU A 108 -5.60 -8.34 0.12
C LEU A 108 -6.04 -8.70 -1.30
N ILE A 109 -5.13 -9.24 -2.11
CA ILE A 109 -5.35 -9.46 -3.54
C ILE A 109 -5.42 -10.97 -3.81
N PRO A 110 -6.61 -11.58 -3.88
CA PRO A 110 -6.75 -12.95 -4.33
C PRO A 110 -6.50 -13.02 -5.84
N VAL A 111 -5.63 -13.93 -6.25
CA VAL A 111 -5.37 -14.26 -7.65
C VAL A 111 -5.47 -15.76 -7.86
N PRO A 112 -5.74 -16.23 -9.10
CA PRO A 112 -5.78 -17.66 -9.39
C PRO A 112 -4.46 -18.36 -9.05
N GLU A 113 -4.53 -19.66 -8.79
CA GLU A 113 -3.34 -20.48 -8.60
C GLU A 113 -2.37 -20.34 -9.79
N GLY A 114 -1.08 -20.21 -9.50
CA GLY A 114 -0.03 -20.01 -10.51
C GLY A 114 0.11 -18.58 -11.04
N PHE A 115 -0.74 -17.64 -10.60
CA PHE A 115 -0.58 -16.21 -10.92
C PHE A 115 0.22 -15.44 -9.86
N HIS A 116 0.29 -15.94 -8.63
CA HIS A 116 1.07 -15.31 -7.56
C HIS A 116 2.55 -15.20 -7.92
N GLU A 117 3.10 -16.27 -8.51
CA GLU A 117 4.52 -16.36 -8.90
C GLU A 117 4.84 -15.50 -10.13
N LYS A 118 3.81 -15.11 -10.89
CA LYS A 118 3.97 -14.21 -12.05
C LYS A 118 4.12 -12.75 -11.65
N ALA A 119 3.80 -12.36 -10.41
CA ALA A 119 3.96 -10.99 -9.94
C ALA A 119 5.45 -10.66 -9.69
N VAL A 120 6.12 -10.12 -10.70
CA VAL A 120 7.58 -9.85 -10.69
C VAL A 120 7.93 -8.37 -10.57
N SER A 121 6.95 -7.49 -10.68
CA SER A 121 7.13 -6.05 -10.46
C SER A 121 5.90 -5.40 -9.85
N TYR A 122 6.09 -4.23 -9.26
CA TYR A 122 5.03 -3.42 -8.67
C TYR A 122 5.11 -1.97 -9.10
N LYS A 123 3.97 -1.29 -9.03
CA LYS A 123 3.86 0.18 -9.08
C LYS A 123 2.95 0.65 -7.96
N ILE A 124 3.36 1.71 -7.29
CA ILE A 124 2.67 2.34 -6.17
C ILE A 124 2.39 3.79 -6.53
N THR A 125 1.21 4.26 -6.16
CA THR A 125 0.90 5.68 -6.06
C THR A 125 0.40 5.97 -4.66
N PHE A 126 1.01 6.93 -3.98
CA PHE A 126 0.63 7.37 -2.65
C PHE A 126 0.31 8.85 -2.69
N TYR A 127 -0.92 9.19 -2.31
CA TYR A 127 -1.37 10.57 -2.15
C TYR A 127 -1.43 10.92 -0.68
N GLU A 128 -1.06 12.15 -0.34
CA GLU A 128 -1.28 12.74 0.97
C GLU A 128 -1.74 14.20 0.84
N ASP A 129 -2.65 14.62 1.70
CA ASP A 129 -3.21 15.97 1.68
C ASP A 129 -3.79 16.31 3.06
N GLU A 130 -3.89 17.59 3.38
CA GLU A 130 -4.67 18.10 4.52
C GLU A 130 -6.18 17.92 4.29
N LYS A 131 -6.59 17.84 3.02
CA LYS A 131 -7.97 17.61 2.61
C LYS A 131 -8.25 16.14 2.33
N GLN A 132 -9.50 15.75 2.51
CA GLN A 132 -9.92 14.40 2.17
C GLN A 132 -9.76 14.12 0.68
N ILE A 133 -8.95 13.11 0.37
CA ILE A 133 -8.69 12.67 -1.01
C ILE A 133 -9.96 12.06 -1.62
N GLY A 134 -10.26 12.45 -2.86
CA GLY A 134 -11.40 11.93 -3.62
C GLY A 134 -12.74 12.64 -3.36
N LYS A 135 -12.77 13.72 -2.57
CA LYS A 135 -13.94 14.59 -2.42
C LYS A 135 -13.84 15.84 -3.29
N LYS A 136 -15.00 16.30 -3.76
CA LYS A 136 -15.16 17.56 -4.53
C LYS A 136 -15.03 18.77 -3.62
#